data_AF-A0ABD5AYX2-F1
#
_entry.id   AF-A0ABD5AYX2-F1
#
_cell.length_a   1.000
_cell.length_b   1.000
_cell.length_c   1.000
_cell.angle_alpha   90.00
_cell.angle_beta   90.00
_cell.angle_gamma   90.00
#
_symmetry.space_group_name_H-M   'P 1'
#
loop_
_entity.id
_entity.type
_entity.pdbx_description
1 polymer ?
#
loop_
_entity_poly.entity_id
_entity_poly.type
_entity_poly.pdbx_seq_one_letter_code
_entity_poly.pdbx_strand_id
1 'polypeptide(L)'
;IDFSYKAWEYSNHKVESNVTEERGETIYSVDSKTTCQSYTKEDFLKEVFINETDYQRLVQLITIKKNVILQGPPGVGKTYAAKRLAFSMMGELDENRVKMIQFHQSYSYEDFIMGYRPTANGFELREGSFYKFCKQAEADSEHDYFFIIDEINRGNLSKIFGELFMLIENDKRGTQLELLYSDKLFSVPKNVYIIGMMNTADRSLAILDYALRRRFAFFEMTPSFEMEGFKRYQSEFSSSKFDALIECIRMLNKEITNDESLGAGFNIGHSYFCNLSHVNETILSNIIEYEIIPLLNEYWFDEQENVHFWSQKLRDTLHD
;
A
#
# COMPACT_ATOMS: atom_id res chain seq x y z
N ILE A 1 26.26 -18.78 4.85
CA ILE A 1 25.01 -19.12 5.57
C ILE A 1 23.90 -18.39 4.83
N ASP A 2 23.04 -19.14 4.16
CA ASP A 2 22.07 -18.63 3.20
C ASP A 2 20.93 -17.90 3.94
N PHE A 3 20.87 -16.57 3.78
CA PHE A 3 19.89 -15.72 4.45
C PHE A 3 18.45 -15.95 3.95
N SER A 4 18.27 -16.61 2.79
CA SER A 4 16.95 -16.98 2.27
C SER A 4 16.28 -18.11 3.08
N TYR A 5 17.07 -19.06 3.56
CA TYR A 5 16.57 -20.20 4.35
C TYR A 5 16.13 -19.76 5.76
N LYS A 6 16.85 -18.82 6.39
CA LYS A 6 16.45 -18.25 7.69
C LYS A 6 15.20 -17.38 7.61
N ALA A 7 14.98 -16.67 6.51
CA ALA A 7 13.75 -15.90 6.28
C ALA A 7 12.53 -16.83 6.06
N TRP A 8 12.76 -17.99 5.44
CA TRP A 8 11.75 -19.05 5.31
C TRP A 8 11.43 -19.74 6.65
N GLU A 9 12.44 -20.09 7.46
CA GLU A 9 12.24 -20.63 8.82
C GLU A 9 11.49 -19.66 9.74
N TYR A 10 11.77 -18.35 9.65
CA TYR A 10 11.07 -17.33 10.45
C TYR A 10 9.59 -17.19 10.08
N SER A 11 9.20 -17.47 8.83
CA SER A 11 7.79 -17.41 8.41
C SER A 11 6.98 -18.64 8.82
N ASN A 12 7.63 -19.79 9.04
CA ASN A 12 6.94 -21.06 9.29
C ASN A 12 6.84 -21.46 10.77
N HIS A 13 7.60 -20.85 11.69
CA HIS A 13 7.65 -21.28 13.10
C HIS A 13 6.59 -20.69 14.04
N LYS A 14 5.44 -20.23 13.52
CA LYS A 14 4.27 -19.88 14.38
C LYS A 14 3.18 -20.93 14.44
N VAL A 15 3.41 -22.14 13.93
CA VAL A 15 2.49 -23.27 14.10
C VAL A 15 3.27 -24.51 14.55
N GLU A 16 3.47 -24.65 15.86
CA GLU A 16 3.72 -25.97 16.45
C GLU A 16 2.35 -26.60 16.73
N SER A 17 1.87 -27.42 15.79
CA SER A 17 0.74 -28.32 16.01
C SER A 17 1.27 -29.71 16.39
N ASN A 18 0.91 -30.20 17.58
CA ASN A 18 1.21 -31.56 18.01
C ASN A 18 0.47 -32.58 17.13
N VAL A 19 1.22 -33.36 16.35
CA VAL A 19 0.69 -34.48 15.55
C VAL A 19 0.77 -35.75 16.39
N THR A 20 -0.37 -36.38 16.66
CA THR A 20 -0.42 -37.80 17.06
C THR A 20 -1.19 -38.55 15.97
N GLU A 21 -0.52 -39.51 15.32
CA GLU A 21 -1.11 -40.36 14.30
C GLU A 21 -1.86 -41.53 14.96
N GLU A 22 -3.18 -41.56 14.87
CA GLU A 22 -3.92 -42.82 14.79
C GLU A 22 -5.04 -42.72 13.74
N ARG A 23 -4.85 -43.48 12.64
CA ARG A 23 -5.83 -44.01 11.69
C ARG A 23 -7.05 -43.12 11.35
N GLY A 24 -6.91 -42.41 10.23
CA GLY A 24 -7.94 -42.38 9.20
C GLY A 24 -9.21 -41.57 9.48
N GLU A 25 -9.06 -40.28 9.75
CA GLU A 25 -9.99 -39.19 9.37
C GLU A 25 -9.34 -37.87 9.80
N THR A 26 -8.83 -37.07 8.86
CA THR A 26 -8.23 -35.77 9.17
C THR A 26 -9.34 -34.73 9.36
N ILE A 27 -9.83 -34.60 10.59
CA ILE A 27 -10.68 -33.49 11.00
C ILE A 27 -9.77 -32.28 11.23
N TYR A 28 -9.77 -31.32 10.29
CA TYR A 28 -9.15 -30.02 10.50
C TYR A 28 -10.00 -29.22 11.49
N SER A 29 -9.66 -29.27 12.77
CA SER A 29 -10.14 -28.27 13.74
C SER A 29 -9.24 -27.05 13.62
N VAL A 30 -9.75 -25.97 13.01
CA VAL A 30 -9.09 -24.68 12.97
C VAL A 30 -9.40 -23.95 14.27
N ASP A 31 -8.65 -24.25 15.33
CA ASP A 31 -8.58 -23.39 16.51
C ASP A 31 -7.50 -22.32 16.29
N SER A 32 -7.83 -21.30 15.48
CA SER A 32 -7.01 -20.09 15.40
C SER A 32 -7.60 -19.02 16.33
N LYS A 33 -7.29 -19.11 17.63
CA LYS A 33 -7.35 -17.93 18.50
C LYS A 33 -6.18 -17.00 18.15
N THR A 34 -6.31 -16.30 17.03
CA THR A 34 -5.50 -15.11 16.75
C THR A 34 -5.88 -14.07 17.78
N THR A 35 -4.96 -13.76 18.70
CA THR A 35 -5.16 -12.66 19.65
C THR A 35 -5.18 -11.35 18.86
N CYS A 36 -6.37 -10.84 18.54
CA CYS A 36 -6.53 -9.50 18.00
C CYS A 36 -6.02 -8.48 19.01
N GLN A 37 -4.93 -7.80 18.68
CA GLN A 37 -4.39 -6.70 19.47
C GLN A 37 -5.14 -5.43 19.10
N SER A 38 -5.63 -4.67 20.08
CA SER A 38 -6.27 -3.37 19.85
C SER A 38 -5.33 -2.45 19.04
N TYR A 39 -5.87 -1.74 18.05
CA TYR A 39 -5.15 -0.75 17.26
C TYR A 39 -6.02 0.48 17.05
N THR A 40 -5.60 1.59 17.65
CA THR A 40 -6.42 2.80 17.75
C THR A 40 -6.01 3.85 16.73
N LYS A 41 -6.78 4.95 16.67
CA LYS A 41 -6.38 6.16 15.95
C LYS A 41 -5.07 6.73 16.50
N GLU A 42 -4.87 6.68 17.82
CA GLU A 42 -3.68 7.19 18.47
C GLU A 42 -2.45 6.37 18.09
N ASP A 43 -2.60 5.06 17.90
CA ASP A 43 -1.52 4.19 17.41
C ASP A 43 -1.18 4.50 15.95
N PHE A 44 -2.21 4.69 15.12
CA PHE A 44 -2.03 5.14 13.73
C PHE A 44 -1.26 6.47 13.64
N LEU A 45 -1.65 7.49 14.40
CA LEU A 45 -1.03 8.83 14.36
C LEU A 45 0.39 8.86 14.94
N LYS A 46 0.82 7.84 15.70
CA LYS A 46 2.21 7.69 16.14
C LYS A 46 3.09 7.10 15.04
N GLU A 47 2.55 6.17 14.26
CA GLU A 47 3.31 5.40 13.28
C GLU A 47 3.29 6.03 11.88
N VAL A 48 2.21 6.70 11.51
CA VAL A 48 2.02 7.29 10.19
C VAL A 48 2.17 8.81 10.29
N PHE A 49 3.09 9.38 9.52
CA PHE A 49 3.37 10.82 9.51
C PHE A 49 2.30 11.61 8.76
N ILE A 50 1.10 11.68 9.33
CA ILE A 50 -0.05 12.44 8.86
C ILE A 50 -0.67 13.15 10.05
N ASN A 51 -1.21 14.36 9.83
CA ASN A 51 -1.87 15.09 10.88
C ASN A 51 -3.28 14.53 11.15
N GLU A 52 -3.83 14.86 12.32
CA GLU A 52 -5.14 14.37 12.74
C GLU A 52 -6.28 14.79 11.80
N THR A 53 -6.24 16.03 11.28
CA THR A 53 -7.25 16.56 10.36
C THR A 53 -7.32 15.72 9.07
N ASP A 54 -6.17 15.36 8.53
CA ASP A 54 -6.06 14.59 7.31
C ASP A 54 -6.40 13.12 7.54
N TYR A 55 -6.06 12.55 8.69
CA TYR A 55 -6.57 11.24 9.11
C TYR A 55 -8.10 11.23 9.16
N GLN A 56 -8.72 12.21 9.86
CA GLN A 56 -10.17 12.30 9.98
C GLN A 56 -10.82 12.44 8.60
N ARG A 57 -10.24 13.27 7.72
CA ARG A 57 -10.69 13.43 6.34
C ARG A 57 -10.60 12.10 5.57
N LEU A 58 -9.49 11.39 5.69
CA LEU A 58 -9.28 10.11 5.01
C LEU A 58 -10.29 9.04 5.49
N VAL A 59 -10.50 8.92 6.80
CA VAL A 59 -11.53 8.04 7.37
C VAL A 59 -12.91 8.41 6.82
N GLN A 60 -13.28 9.69 6.83
CA GLN A 60 -14.56 10.15 6.28
C GLN A 60 -14.73 9.80 4.80
N LEU A 61 -13.69 10.00 3.98
CA LEU A 61 -13.72 9.65 2.56
C LEU A 61 -13.98 8.15 2.37
N ILE A 62 -13.27 7.29 3.12
CA ILE A 62 -13.44 5.84 3.04
C ILE A 62 -14.81 5.42 3.55
N THR A 63 -15.30 5.96 4.65
CA THR A 63 -16.62 5.63 5.20
C THR A 63 -17.74 6.00 4.21
N ILE A 64 -17.65 7.16 3.55
CA ILE A 64 -18.68 7.65 2.61
C ILE A 64 -18.59 6.95 1.25
N LYS A 65 -17.39 6.82 0.68
CA LYS A 65 -17.21 6.28 -0.68
C LYS A 65 -17.02 4.77 -0.71
N LYS A 66 -16.62 4.15 0.40
CA LYS A 66 -16.14 2.77 0.52
C LYS A 66 -14.88 2.44 -0.29
N ASN A 67 -14.49 3.30 -1.24
CA ASN A 67 -13.29 3.14 -2.04
C ASN A 67 -12.48 4.44 -2.07
N VAL A 68 -11.18 4.35 -1.80
CA VAL A 68 -10.23 5.47 -1.89
C VAL A 68 -8.99 5.04 -2.68
N ILE A 69 -8.35 6.00 -3.35
CA ILE A 69 -7.03 5.85 -3.93
C ILE A 69 -6.08 6.79 -3.17
N LEU A 70 -5.05 6.21 -2.56
CA LEU A 70 -3.91 6.95 -2.05
C LEU A 70 -2.95 7.18 -3.21
N GLN A 71 -2.77 8.45 -3.58
CA GLN A 71 -1.87 8.84 -4.66
C GLN A 71 -0.75 9.72 -4.13
N GLY A 72 0.43 9.62 -4.71
CA GLY A 72 1.54 10.51 -4.37
C GLY A 72 2.87 9.97 -4.85
N PRO A 73 3.96 10.71 -4.60
CA PRO A 73 5.30 10.29 -4.98
C PRO A 73 5.70 8.94 -4.39
N PRO A 74 6.70 8.25 -4.97
CA PRO A 74 7.28 7.07 -4.33
C PRO A 74 7.85 7.43 -2.95
N GLY A 75 7.77 6.48 -2.01
CA GLY A 75 8.37 6.64 -0.68
C GLY A 75 7.63 7.57 0.30
N VAL A 76 6.38 7.97 0.03
CA VAL A 76 5.56 8.73 1.00
C VAL A 76 4.76 7.85 1.96
N GLY A 77 5.04 6.55 2.02
CA GLY A 77 4.44 5.63 2.98
C GLY A 77 3.01 5.15 2.66
N LYS A 78 2.55 5.23 1.40
CA LYS A 78 1.19 4.81 0.99
C LYS A 78 0.83 3.39 1.44
N THR A 79 1.69 2.41 1.15
CA THR A 79 1.49 1.00 1.51
C THR A 79 1.41 0.79 3.02
N TYR A 80 2.26 1.50 3.76
CA TYR A 80 2.28 1.44 5.21
C TYR A 80 0.99 2.06 5.79
N ALA A 81 0.64 3.27 5.33
CA ALA A 81 -0.55 3.99 5.75
C ALA A 81 -1.85 3.22 5.43
N ALA A 82 -1.97 2.60 4.26
CA ALA A 82 -3.16 1.83 3.87
C ALA A 82 -3.47 0.69 4.84
N LYS A 83 -2.45 -0.11 5.21
CA LYS A 83 -2.61 -1.21 6.16
C LYS A 83 -2.93 -0.71 7.56
N ARG A 84 -2.19 0.29 8.05
CA ARG A 84 -2.43 0.86 9.38
C ARG A 84 -3.79 1.52 9.50
N LEU A 85 -4.25 2.15 8.42
CA LEU A 85 -5.58 2.76 8.37
C LEU A 85 -6.68 1.71 8.47
N ALA A 86 -6.54 0.59 7.77
CA ALA A 86 -7.47 -0.54 7.89
C ALA A 86 -7.55 -1.02 9.34
N PHE A 87 -6.41 -1.29 10.00
CA PHE A 87 -6.40 -1.69 11.41
C PHE A 87 -7.02 -0.64 12.33
N SER A 88 -6.72 0.63 12.10
CA SER A 88 -7.26 1.75 12.88
C SER A 88 -8.78 1.85 12.79
N MET A 89 -9.33 1.69 11.58
CA MET A 89 -10.78 1.69 11.36
C MET A 89 -11.46 0.45 11.93
N MET A 90 -10.78 -0.71 11.89
CA MET A 90 -11.26 -1.96 12.49
C MET A 90 -11.14 -1.97 14.02
N GLY A 91 -10.32 -1.10 14.60
CA GLY A 91 -10.00 -1.07 16.04
C GLY A 91 -9.02 -2.14 16.50
N GLU A 92 -8.49 -2.96 15.59
CA GLU A 92 -7.62 -4.08 15.91
C GLU A 92 -6.69 -4.49 14.76
N LEU A 93 -5.56 -5.10 15.14
CA LEU A 93 -4.63 -5.78 14.24
C LEU A 93 -5.19 -7.16 13.88
N ASP A 94 -6.08 -7.20 12.89
CA ASP A 94 -6.59 -8.44 12.30
C ASP A 94 -6.24 -8.55 10.81
N GLU A 95 -5.18 -9.30 10.52
CA GLU A 95 -4.72 -9.56 9.16
C GLU A 95 -5.72 -10.41 8.35
N ASN A 96 -6.63 -11.16 9.00
CA ASN A 96 -7.60 -12.00 8.27
C ASN A 96 -8.69 -11.16 7.58
N ARG A 97 -8.91 -9.94 8.05
CA ARG A 97 -9.87 -8.98 7.48
C ARG A 97 -9.21 -7.97 6.54
N VAL A 98 -7.90 -8.10 6.29
CA VAL A 98 -7.14 -7.27 5.36
C VAL A 98 -6.52 -8.14 4.27
N LYS A 99 -6.92 -7.93 3.01
CA LYS A 99 -6.27 -8.58 1.87
C LYS A 99 -5.52 -7.56 1.04
N MET A 100 -4.21 -7.75 0.89
CA MET A 100 -3.40 -6.95 -0.02
C MET A 100 -3.01 -7.75 -1.26
N ILE A 101 -3.17 -7.13 -2.43
CA ILE A 101 -2.65 -7.62 -3.71
C ILE A 101 -1.95 -6.47 -4.44
N GLN A 102 -1.21 -6.79 -5.50
CA GLN A 102 -0.60 -5.82 -6.40
C GLN A 102 -1.07 -6.08 -7.82
N PHE A 103 -1.48 -5.03 -8.53
CA PHE A 103 -1.83 -5.13 -9.94
C PHE A 103 -0.60 -5.00 -10.85
N HIS A 104 -0.67 -5.70 -11.97
CA HIS A 104 0.28 -5.65 -13.06
C HIS A 104 -0.48 -5.78 -14.39
N GLN A 105 0.19 -5.50 -15.50
CA GLN A 105 -0.45 -5.43 -16.83
C GLN A 105 -1.17 -6.73 -17.23
N SER A 106 -0.64 -7.88 -16.80
CA SER A 106 -1.24 -9.20 -17.07
C SER A 106 -2.32 -9.63 -16.05
N TYR A 107 -2.64 -8.80 -15.05
CA TYR A 107 -3.63 -9.15 -14.04
C TYR A 107 -5.03 -9.12 -14.68
N SER A 108 -5.79 -10.20 -14.50
CA SER A 108 -7.00 -10.46 -15.28
C SER A 108 -8.25 -10.60 -14.40
N TYR A 109 -9.43 -10.59 -15.04
CA TYR A 109 -10.69 -10.89 -14.37
C TYR A 109 -10.65 -12.30 -13.76
N GLU A 110 -10.04 -13.25 -14.47
CA GLU A 110 -9.97 -14.66 -14.10
C GLU A 110 -9.13 -14.89 -12.83
N ASP A 111 -8.17 -14.00 -12.53
CA ASP A 111 -7.41 -14.02 -11.28
C ASP A 111 -8.13 -13.31 -10.14
N PHE A 112 -8.95 -12.31 -10.48
CA PHE A 112 -9.57 -11.42 -9.50
C PHE A 112 -10.91 -11.93 -9.00
N ILE A 113 -11.78 -12.33 -9.93
CA ILE A 113 -13.17 -12.71 -9.66
C ILE A 113 -13.32 -14.21 -9.82
N MET A 114 -13.22 -14.73 -11.04
CA MET A 114 -13.41 -16.15 -11.31
C MET A 114 -12.97 -16.50 -12.73
N GLY A 115 -12.38 -17.67 -12.93
CA GLY A 115 -12.07 -18.14 -14.29
C GLY A 115 -11.63 -19.58 -14.35
N TYR A 116 -11.68 -20.15 -15.56
CA TYR A 116 -11.21 -21.51 -15.80
C TYR A 116 -9.68 -21.57 -15.77
N ARG A 117 -9.16 -22.61 -15.10
CA ARG A 117 -7.74 -22.93 -15.05
C ARG A 117 -7.53 -24.38 -15.50
N PRO A 118 -6.47 -24.64 -16.29
CA PRO A 118 -6.18 -26.00 -16.75
C PRO A 118 -5.76 -26.88 -15.58
N THR A 119 -6.15 -28.16 -15.64
CA THR A 119 -5.78 -29.24 -14.72
C THR A 119 -5.36 -30.46 -15.54
N ALA A 120 -4.82 -31.49 -14.88
CA ALA A 120 -4.42 -32.73 -15.55
C ALA A 120 -5.57 -33.40 -16.34
N ASN A 121 -6.83 -33.21 -15.91
CA ASN A 121 -8.00 -33.87 -16.47
C ASN A 121 -8.97 -32.92 -17.21
N GLY A 122 -8.56 -31.67 -17.50
CA GLY A 122 -9.42 -30.70 -18.19
C GLY A 122 -9.32 -29.30 -17.60
N PHE A 123 -10.47 -28.65 -17.37
CA PHE A 123 -10.53 -27.30 -16.81
C PHE A 123 -11.37 -27.27 -15.54
N GLU A 124 -10.91 -26.51 -14.56
CA GLU A 124 -11.61 -26.28 -13.30
C GLU A 124 -11.91 -24.78 -13.16
N LEU A 125 -13.13 -24.45 -12.77
CA LEU A 125 -13.51 -23.09 -12.45
C LEU A 125 -12.91 -22.73 -11.08
N ARG A 126 -12.05 -21.70 -11.04
CA ARG A 126 -11.42 -21.24 -9.81
C ARG A 126 -11.89 -19.85 -9.42
N GLU A 127 -12.17 -19.70 -8.15
CA GLU A 127 -12.51 -18.43 -7.52
C GLU A 127 -11.25 -17.56 -7.34
N GLY A 128 -11.35 -16.31 -7.75
CA GLY A 128 -10.31 -15.30 -7.67
C GLY A 128 -10.21 -14.67 -6.28
N SER A 129 -9.20 -13.81 -6.12
CA SER A 129 -8.84 -13.23 -4.82
C SER A 129 -9.95 -12.35 -4.21
N PHE A 130 -10.59 -11.50 -5.03
CA PHE A 130 -11.64 -10.59 -4.57
C PHE A 130 -12.96 -11.29 -4.34
N TYR A 131 -13.30 -12.29 -5.15
CA TYR A 131 -14.50 -13.11 -4.93
C TYR A 131 -14.44 -13.81 -3.56
N LYS A 132 -13.33 -14.50 -3.27
CA LYS A 132 -13.15 -15.19 -1.97
C LYS A 132 -13.21 -14.23 -0.80
N PHE A 133 -12.56 -13.07 -0.94
CA PHE A 133 -12.57 -12.03 0.08
C PHE A 133 -13.98 -11.49 0.35
N CYS A 134 -14.76 -11.22 -0.71
CA CYS A 134 -16.15 -10.80 -0.57
C CYS A 134 -17.01 -11.88 0.09
N LYS A 135 -16.79 -13.18 -0.21
CA LYS A 135 -17.52 -14.27 0.44
C LYS A 135 -17.18 -14.40 1.92
N GLN A 136 -15.93 -14.16 2.30
CA GLN A 136 -15.53 -14.10 3.70
C GLN A 136 -16.23 -12.92 4.42
N ALA A 137 -16.21 -11.73 3.83
CA ALA A 137 -16.88 -10.55 4.39
C ALA A 137 -18.41 -10.67 4.42
N GLU A 138 -19.01 -11.39 3.46
CA GLU A 138 -20.45 -11.67 3.45
C GLU A 138 -20.87 -12.60 4.59
N ALA A 139 -20.03 -13.57 4.96
CA ALA A 139 -20.26 -14.47 6.08
C ALA A 139 -20.11 -13.78 7.45
N ASP A 140 -19.40 -12.65 7.50
CA ASP A 140 -19.16 -11.84 8.69
C ASP A 140 -19.57 -10.37 8.46
N SER A 141 -20.88 -10.13 8.46
CA SER A 141 -21.47 -8.80 8.19
C SER A 141 -21.26 -7.77 9.29
N GLU A 142 -20.86 -8.20 10.49
CA GLU A 142 -20.72 -7.34 11.66
C GLU A 142 -19.37 -6.61 11.70
N HIS A 143 -18.37 -7.13 10.97
CA HIS A 143 -17.03 -6.56 10.95
C HIS A 143 -16.68 -5.97 9.58
N ASP A 144 -15.85 -4.93 9.61
CA ASP A 144 -15.31 -4.29 8.41
C ASP A 144 -14.15 -5.10 7.81
N TYR A 145 -14.05 -5.10 6.48
CA TYR A 145 -13.07 -5.84 5.69
C TYR A 145 -12.38 -4.91 4.70
N PHE A 146 -11.05 -4.93 4.62
CA PHE A 146 -10.27 -4.04 3.75
C PHE A 146 -9.53 -4.80 2.65
N PHE A 147 -9.81 -4.44 1.40
CA PHE A 147 -9.12 -4.94 0.22
C PHE A 147 -8.18 -3.88 -0.33
N ILE A 148 -6.88 -4.10 -0.19
CA ILE A 148 -5.82 -3.16 -0.57
C ILE A 148 -5.25 -3.59 -1.93
N ILE A 149 -5.20 -2.65 -2.87
CA ILE A 149 -4.69 -2.86 -4.23
C ILE A 149 -3.51 -1.93 -4.44
N ASP A 150 -2.31 -2.49 -4.43
CA ASP A 150 -1.09 -1.78 -4.79
C ASP A 150 -0.96 -1.66 -6.31
N GLU A 151 -0.31 -0.59 -6.76
CA GLU A 151 -0.13 -0.26 -8.18
C GLU A 151 -1.44 -0.35 -8.99
N ILE A 152 -2.52 0.21 -8.44
CA ILE A 152 -3.88 0.04 -8.98
C ILE A 152 -3.98 0.49 -10.45
N ASN A 153 -3.19 1.50 -10.84
CA ASN A 153 -3.10 2.05 -12.20
C ASN A 153 -2.35 1.14 -13.20
N ARG A 154 -1.64 0.09 -12.76
CA ARG A 154 -0.97 -0.87 -13.66
C ARG A 154 -1.90 -1.92 -14.26
N GLY A 155 -3.11 -2.05 -13.72
CA GLY A 155 -4.14 -2.97 -14.22
C GLY A 155 -5.21 -2.25 -15.04
N ASN A 156 -5.82 -2.96 -16.00
CA ASN A 156 -7.02 -2.46 -16.66
C ASN A 156 -8.23 -2.70 -15.74
N LEU A 157 -8.54 -1.73 -14.90
CA LEU A 157 -9.54 -1.85 -13.84
C LEU A 157 -10.93 -2.23 -14.36
N SER A 158 -11.36 -1.64 -15.48
CA SER A 158 -12.64 -1.97 -16.11
C SER A 158 -12.70 -3.44 -16.55
N LYS A 159 -11.60 -3.99 -17.08
CA LYS A 159 -11.52 -5.41 -17.45
C LYS A 159 -11.42 -6.31 -16.21
N ILE A 160 -10.61 -5.94 -15.23
CA ILE A 160 -10.34 -6.74 -14.03
C ILE A 160 -11.60 -6.87 -13.16
N PHE A 161 -12.33 -5.78 -12.93
CA PHE A 161 -13.57 -5.80 -12.15
C PHE A 161 -14.77 -6.33 -12.96
N GLY A 162 -14.73 -6.21 -14.29
CA GLY A 162 -15.80 -6.67 -15.17
C GLY A 162 -17.17 -6.12 -14.76
N GLU A 163 -18.13 -7.01 -14.58
CA GLU A 163 -19.50 -6.73 -14.16
C GLU A 163 -19.59 -6.13 -12.75
N LEU A 164 -18.61 -6.37 -11.89
CA LEU A 164 -18.58 -5.83 -10.52
C LEU A 164 -18.14 -4.38 -10.45
N PHE A 165 -17.68 -3.81 -11.57
CA PHE A 165 -17.15 -2.46 -11.59
C PHE A 165 -18.18 -1.41 -11.17
N MET A 166 -19.46 -1.67 -11.40
CA MET A 166 -20.55 -0.84 -10.86
C MET A 166 -20.82 -1.11 -9.38
N LEU A 167 -20.69 -2.37 -8.93
CA LEU A 167 -21.05 -2.79 -7.57
C LEU A 167 -20.09 -2.31 -6.48
N ILE A 168 -18.89 -1.85 -6.84
CA ILE A 168 -17.99 -1.24 -5.85
C ILE A 168 -18.50 0.11 -5.33
N GLU A 169 -19.42 0.77 -6.06
CA GLU A 169 -20.06 2.01 -5.62
C GLU A 169 -20.85 1.80 -4.33
N ASN A 170 -20.71 2.71 -3.37
CA ASN A 170 -21.32 2.56 -2.04
C ASN A 170 -22.83 2.25 -2.09
N ASP A 171 -23.59 2.95 -2.94
CA ASP A 171 -25.03 2.79 -3.08
C ASP A 171 -25.46 1.56 -3.89
N LYS A 172 -24.51 0.85 -4.54
CA LYS A 172 -24.78 -0.36 -5.34
C LYS A 172 -24.40 -1.65 -4.61
N ARG A 173 -23.64 -1.57 -3.52
CA ARG A 173 -23.24 -2.72 -2.71
C ARG A 173 -24.43 -3.47 -2.13
N GLY A 174 -24.35 -4.80 -2.14
CA GLY A 174 -25.45 -5.72 -1.81
C GLY A 174 -26.44 -5.97 -2.96
N THR A 175 -26.31 -5.28 -4.10
CA THR A 175 -27.07 -5.64 -5.31
C THR A 175 -26.45 -6.87 -5.95
N GLN A 176 -27.25 -7.91 -6.15
CA GLN A 176 -26.80 -9.15 -6.76
C GLN A 176 -26.81 -9.06 -8.29
N LEU A 177 -25.81 -9.65 -8.92
CA LEU A 177 -25.73 -9.86 -10.36
C LEU A 177 -25.21 -11.28 -10.65
N GLU A 178 -25.51 -11.76 -11.85
CA GLU A 178 -25.02 -13.06 -12.34
C GLU A 178 -23.60 -12.90 -12.90
N LEU A 179 -22.70 -13.79 -12.52
CA LEU A 179 -21.29 -13.74 -12.95
C LEU A 179 -21.10 -14.36 -14.33
N LEU A 180 -20.09 -13.91 -15.08
CA LEU A 180 -19.84 -14.37 -16.46
C LEU A 180 -19.58 -15.88 -16.58
N TYR A 181 -18.87 -16.47 -15.62
CA TYR A 181 -18.48 -17.90 -15.67
C TYR A 181 -19.35 -18.79 -14.79
N SER A 182 -20.36 -18.23 -14.10
CA SER A 182 -21.24 -19.01 -13.25
C SER A 182 -22.62 -18.40 -13.16
N ASP A 183 -23.66 -19.23 -13.23
CA ASP A 183 -25.06 -18.83 -12.98
C ASP A 183 -25.34 -18.47 -11.49
N LYS A 184 -24.28 -18.18 -10.71
CA LYS A 184 -24.36 -17.76 -9.32
C LYS A 184 -24.54 -16.26 -9.25
N LEU A 185 -25.47 -15.87 -8.37
CA LEU A 185 -25.62 -14.48 -7.96
C LEU A 185 -24.47 -14.08 -7.01
N PHE A 186 -23.89 -12.93 -7.28
CA PHE A 186 -22.82 -12.34 -6.49
C PHE A 186 -23.08 -10.85 -6.26
N SER A 187 -22.68 -10.36 -5.09
CA SER A 187 -22.70 -8.93 -4.76
C SER A 187 -21.44 -8.54 -4.02
N VAL A 188 -21.04 -7.27 -4.11
CA VAL A 188 -19.98 -6.72 -3.26
C VAL A 188 -20.60 -6.35 -1.90
N PRO A 189 -20.13 -6.90 -0.77
CA PRO A 189 -20.68 -6.59 0.55
C PRO A 189 -20.50 -5.14 0.98
N LYS A 190 -21.37 -4.65 1.86
CA LYS A 190 -21.36 -3.26 2.37
C LYS A 190 -20.23 -2.99 3.37
N ASN A 191 -19.76 -4.02 4.05
CA ASN A 191 -18.66 -4.01 5.01
C ASN A 191 -17.28 -4.17 4.36
N VAL A 192 -17.19 -4.34 3.04
CA VAL A 192 -15.90 -4.29 2.32
C VAL A 192 -15.48 -2.84 2.09
N TYR A 193 -14.20 -2.54 2.13
CA TYR A 193 -13.61 -1.25 1.74
C TYR A 193 -12.46 -1.52 0.79
N ILE A 194 -12.28 -0.67 -0.21
CA ILE A 194 -11.21 -0.81 -1.20
C ILE A 194 -10.24 0.36 -1.05
N ILE A 195 -8.96 0.06 -0.81
CA ILE A 195 -7.90 1.07 -0.78
C ILE A 195 -6.95 0.78 -1.95
N GLY A 196 -7.03 1.60 -2.99
CA GLY A 196 -6.06 1.59 -4.08
C GLY A 196 -4.85 2.45 -3.75
N MET A 197 -3.70 2.12 -4.32
CA MET A 197 -2.48 2.93 -4.21
C MET A 197 -1.87 3.11 -5.59
N MET A 198 -1.43 4.32 -5.90
CA MET A 198 -0.73 4.60 -7.14
C MET A 198 0.38 5.61 -6.97
N ASN A 199 1.47 5.43 -7.72
CA ASN A 199 2.53 6.42 -7.82
C ASN A 199 2.14 7.48 -8.86
N THR A 200 2.29 8.75 -8.50
CA THR A 200 2.00 9.87 -9.40
C THR A 200 3.12 10.15 -10.40
N ALA A 201 4.33 9.63 -10.16
CA ALA A 201 5.45 9.72 -11.09
C ALA A 201 5.24 8.90 -12.38
N ASP A 202 4.41 7.85 -12.33
CA ASP A 202 4.14 6.94 -13.44
C ASP A 202 3.20 7.57 -14.48
N ARG A 203 3.71 8.55 -15.26
CA ARG A 203 2.94 9.31 -16.26
C ARG A 203 2.37 8.45 -17.39
N SER A 204 3.04 7.34 -17.76
CA SER A 204 2.61 6.42 -18.83
C SER A 204 1.35 5.60 -18.47
N LEU A 205 0.97 5.59 -17.19
CA LEU A 205 -0.16 4.84 -16.64
C LEU A 205 -1.26 5.75 -16.07
N ALA A 206 -1.09 7.07 -16.14
CA ALA A 206 -1.78 8.04 -15.29
C ALA A 206 -3.24 8.38 -15.71
N ILE A 207 -3.77 7.81 -16.80
CA ILE A 207 -5.14 8.11 -17.21
C ILE A 207 -6.08 7.02 -16.69
N LEU A 208 -6.46 7.14 -15.42
CA LEU A 208 -7.64 6.44 -14.91
C LEU A 208 -8.90 7.02 -15.58
N ASP A 209 -9.73 6.14 -16.14
CA ASP A 209 -10.98 6.52 -16.80
C ASP A 209 -11.90 7.32 -15.84
N TYR A 210 -12.68 8.27 -16.37
CA TYR A 210 -13.70 9.03 -15.65
C TYR A 210 -14.69 8.14 -14.92
N ALA A 211 -15.03 6.99 -15.50
CA ALA A 211 -15.87 6.00 -14.88
C ALA A 211 -15.28 5.55 -13.53
N LEU A 212 -13.96 5.36 -13.46
CA LEU A 212 -13.27 5.00 -12.24
C LEU A 212 -13.20 6.17 -11.27
N ARG A 213 -12.88 7.36 -11.75
CA ARG A 213 -12.77 8.56 -10.91
C ARG A 213 -14.04 8.84 -10.10
N ARG A 214 -15.21 8.48 -10.63
CA ARG A 214 -16.49 8.62 -9.94
C ARG A 214 -16.64 7.69 -8.71
N ARG A 215 -15.97 6.52 -8.75
CA ARG A 215 -16.13 5.40 -7.80
C ARG A 215 -15.14 5.42 -6.65
N PHE A 216 -14.02 6.11 -6.82
CA PHE A 216 -12.99 6.28 -5.81
C PHE A 216 -12.93 7.74 -5.36
N ALA A 217 -12.74 7.97 -4.05
CA ALA A 217 -12.15 9.22 -3.59
C ALA A 217 -10.65 9.20 -3.86
N PHE A 218 -10.05 10.34 -4.16
CA PHE A 218 -8.60 10.47 -4.31
C PHE A 218 -8.05 11.25 -3.13
N PHE A 219 -7.07 10.66 -2.46
CA PHE A 219 -6.38 11.28 -1.34
C PHE A 219 -4.90 11.38 -1.69
N GLU A 220 -4.39 12.60 -1.72
CA GLU A 220 -3.00 12.88 -2.04
C GLU A 220 -2.13 12.78 -0.78
N MET A 221 -1.07 11.99 -0.87
CA MET A 221 -0.04 11.86 0.15
C MET A 221 1.24 12.54 -0.35
N THR A 222 1.73 13.50 0.42
CA THR A 222 2.95 14.25 0.12
C THR A 222 4.08 13.85 1.06
N PRO A 223 5.35 14.19 0.76
CA PRO A 223 6.44 13.93 1.69
C PRO A 223 6.24 14.66 3.03
N SER A 224 6.15 13.89 4.11
CA SER A 224 5.82 14.35 5.45
C SER A 224 6.95 15.03 6.24
N PHE A 225 8.00 15.56 5.59
CA PHE A 225 9.15 16.19 6.28
C PHE A 225 8.75 17.35 7.20
N GLU A 226 7.61 18.01 6.92
CA GLU A 226 7.11 19.12 7.74
C GLU A 226 6.15 18.70 8.85
N MET A 227 5.67 17.46 8.83
CA MET A 227 4.70 16.93 9.79
C MET A 227 5.34 16.77 11.17
N GLU A 228 4.58 17.07 12.23
CA GLU A 228 5.08 16.98 13.61
C GLU A 228 5.59 15.59 13.98
N GLY A 229 4.94 14.53 13.48
CA GLY A 229 5.37 13.15 13.69
C GLY A 229 6.78 12.88 13.14
N PHE A 230 7.07 13.33 11.90
CA PHE A 230 8.39 13.17 11.30
C PHE A 230 9.44 14.01 12.03
N LYS A 231 9.13 15.27 12.39
CA LYS A 231 10.03 16.15 13.14
C LYS A 231 10.40 15.57 14.50
N ARG A 232 9.45 14.91 15.18
CA ARG A 232 9.71 14.22 16.45
C ARG A 232 10.67 13.05 16.24
N TYR A 233 10.38 12.18 15.27
CA TYR A 233 11.26 11.06 14.89
C TYR A 233 12.67 11.55 14.54
N GLN A 234 12.79 12.62 13.76
CA GLN A 234 14.08 13.22 13.41
C GLN A 234 14.85 13.70 14.64
N SER A 235 14.16 14.35 15.59
CA SER A 235 14.76 14.89 16.82
C SER A 235 15.31 13.80 17.76
N GLU A 236 14.78 12.57 17.70
CA GLU A 236 15.26 11.44 18.52
C GLU A 236 16.72 11.08 18.24
N PHE A 237 17.22 11.35 17.03
CA PHE A 237 18.61 11.10 16.67
C PHE A 237 19.57 12.21 17.11
N SER A 238 19.05 13.41 17.41
CA SER A 238 19.85 14.57 17.85
C SER A 238 21.10 14.82 16.98
N SER A 239 20.95 14.69 15.64
CA SER A 239 22.05 14.72 14.68
C SER A 239 21.93 15.94 13.77
N SER A 240 22.84 16.91 13.92
CA SER A 240 22.88 18.12 13.09
C SER A 240 23.07 17.80 11.60
N LYS A 241 23.87 16.77 11.28
CA LYS A 241 24.07 16.31 9.90
C LYS A 241 22.79 15.75 9.30
N PHE A 242 22.00 15.03 10.09
CA PHE A 242 20.70 14.53 9.64
C PHE A 242 19.71 15.68 9.42
N ASP A 243 19.70 16.65 10.32
CA ASP A 243 18.86 17.84 10.18
C ASP A 243 19.20 18.65 8.94
N ALA A 244 20.49 18.84 8.68
CA ALA A 244 21.00 19.49 7.47
C ALA A 244 20.61 18.74 6.19
N LEU A 245 20.73 17.40 6.21
CA LEU A 245 20.32 16.55 5.08
C LEU A 245 18.83 16.66 4.80
N ILE A 246 17.97 16.58 5.81
CA ILE A 246 16.52 16.71 5.64
C ILE A 246 16.16 18.10 5.09
N GLU A 247 16.81 19.16 5.55
CA GLU A 247 16.59 20.50 4.98
C GLU A 247 17.04 20.58 3.52
N CYS A 248 18.17 19.98 3.17
CA CYS A 248 18.63 19.88 1.79
C CYS A 248 17.63 19.13 0.90
N ILE A 249 17.04 18.02 1.39
CA ILE A 249 15.99 17.27 0.69
C ILE A 249 14.72 18.11 0.52
N ARG A 250 14.34 18.92 1.51
CA ARG A 250 13.21 19.85 1.38
C ARG A 250 13.46 20.91 0.31
N MET A 251 14.68 21.45 0.23
CA MET A 251 15.07 22.38 -0.84
C MET A 251 15.05 21.70 -2.22
N LEU A 252 15.58 20.48 -2.30
CA LEU A 252 15.56 19.66 -3.52
C LEU A 252 14.13 19.36 -3.99
N ASN A 253 13.22 19.03 -3.08
CA ASN A 253 11.81 18.82 -3.40
C ASN A 253 11.12 20.08 -3.94
N LYS A 254 11.51 21.29 -3.47
CA LYS A 254 11.01 22.54 -4.06
C LYS A 254 11.48 22.69 -5.50
N GLU A 255 12.74 22.34 -5.79
CA GLU A 255 13.28 22.37 -7.14
C GLU A 255 12.56 21.38 -8.07
N ILE A 256 12.45 20.11 -7.65
CA ILE A 256 11.72 19.07 -8.39
C ILE A 256 10.26 19.49 -8.67
N THR A 257 9.61 20.18 -7.71
CA THR A 257 8.23 20.65 -7.87
C THR A 257 8.11 21.75 -8.91
N ASN A 258 9.09 22.64 -9.00
CA ASN A 258 9.10 23.78 -9.91
C ASN A 258 9.64 23.42 -11.31
N ASP A 259 10.29 22.28 -11.44
CA ASP A 259 10.78 21.74 -12.71
C ASP A 259 9.63 21.45 -13.68
N GLU A 260 9.73 21.95 -14.91
CA GLU A 260 8.69 21.83 -15.93
C GLU A 260 8.44 20.37 -16.36
N SER A 261 9.48 19.52 -16.26
CA SER A 261 9.45 18.13 -16.68
C SER A 261 9.02 17.16 -15.58
N LEU A 262 9.19 17.50 -14.30
CA LEU A 262 8.93 16.60 -13.15
C LEU A 262 7.62 16.93 -12.39
N GLY A 263 7.59 18.05 -11.67
CA GLY A 263 6.49 18.45 -10.80
C GLY A 263 6.41 17.67 -9.48
N ALA A 264 5.39 18.00 -8.66
CA ALA A 264 5.23 17.48 -7.29
C ALA A 264 5.17 15.94 -7.19
N GLY A 265 4.71 15.25 -8.24
CA GLY A 265 4.59 13.80 -8.26
C GLY A 265 5.93 13.03 -8.21
N PHE A 266 7.04 13.73 -8.41
CA PHE A 266 8.41 13.21 -8.35
C PHE A 266 9.15 13.61 -7.07
N ASN A 267 8.49 14.26 -6.11
CA ASN A 267 9.16 14.61 -4.86
C ASN A 267 9.69 13.36 -4.14
N ILE A 268 10.88 13.49 -3.58
CA ILE A 268 11.54 12.45 -2.80
C ILE A 268 10.72 12.23 -1.52
N GLY A 269 10.28 11.00 -1.31
CA GLY A 269 9.53 10.59 -0.13
C GLY A 269 10.39 10.51 1.13
N HIS A 270 9.73 10.48 2.30
CA HIS A 270 10.41 10.39 3.58
C HIS A 270 10.85 8.96 3.95
N SER A 271 10.40 7.92 3.22
CA SER A 271 10.72 6.52 3.52
C SER A 271 12.21 6.20 3.51
N TYR A 272 12.99 6.89 2.67
CA TYR A 272 14.46 6.77 2.63
C TYR A 272 15.12 7.05 3.99
N PHE A 273 14.45 7.85 4.82
CA PHE A 273 14.95 8.32 6.11
C PHE A 273 14.22 7.67 7.30
N CYS A 274 13.33 6.72 7.05
CA CYS A 274 12.55 6.02 8.07
C CYS A 274 13.22 4.72 8.52
N ASN A 275 12.80 4.20 9.67
CA ASN A 275 13.29 2.93 10.25
C ASN A 275 14.80 2.89 10.49
N LEU A 276 15.43 4.04 10.73
CA LEU A 276 16.82 4.11 11.13
C LEU A 276 16.93 3.74 12.62
N SER A 277 17.75 2.74 12.94
CA SER A 277 18.00 2.38 14.36
C SER A 277 18.95 3.35 15.05
N HIS A 278 19.85 3.94 14.26
CA HIS A 278 20.81 4.96 14.65
C HIS A 278 21.19 5.74 13.40
N VAL A 279 21.72 6.94 13.59
CA VAL A 279 22.21 7.79 12.50
C VAL A 279 23.71 7.97 12.67
N ASN A 280 24.46 7.65 11.62
CA ASN A 280 25.88 7.98 11.49
C ASN A 280 26.17 8.42 10.05
N GLU A 281 27.35 9.00 9.85
CA GLU A 281 27.75 9.55 8.55
C GLU A 281 27.74 8.50 7.43
N THR A 282 28.14 7.26 7.73
CA THR A 282 28.14 6.16 6.75
C THR A 282 26.72 5.82 6.28
N ILE A 283 25.74 5.77 7.19
CA ILE A 283 24.34 5.51 6.85
C ILE A 283 23.78 6.63 5.98
N LEU A 284 23.99 7.88 6.38
CA LEU A 284 23.51 9.03 5.60
C LEU A 284 24.18 9.10 4.23
N SER A 285 25.50 8.85 4.17
CA SER A 285 26.24 8.79 2.91
C SER A 285 25.72 7.68 2.00
N ASN A 286 25.39 6.50 2.54
CA ASN A 286 24.82 5.42 1.74
C ASN A 286 23.45 5.79 1.15
N ILE A 287 22.58 6.43 1.91
CA ILE A 287 21.28 6.92 1.41
C ILE A 287 21.51 7.90 0.25
N ILE A 288 22.45 8.84 0.41
CA ILE A 288 22.78 9.82 -0.63
C ILE A 288 23.33 9.13 -1.88
N GLU A 289 24.39 8.34 -1.77
CA GLU A 289 25.13 7.80 -2.92
C GLU A 289 24.38 6.68 -3.66
N TYR A 290 23.61 5.86 -2.93
CA TYR A 290 23.04 4.64 -3.49
C TYR A 290 21.52 4.66 -3.66
N GLU A 291 20.83 5.65 -3.11
CA GLU A 291 19.38 5.77 -3.24
C GLU A 291 18.98 7.11 -3.89
N ILE A 292 19.43 8.23 -3.34
CA ILE A 292 19.02 9.56 -3.81
C ILE A 292 19.71 9.95 -5.12
N ILE A 293 21.04 9.86 -5.22
CA ILE A 293 21.76 10.25 -6.43
C ILE A 293 21.35 9.42 -7.66
N PRO A 294 21.21 8.08 -7.57
CA PRO A 294 20.70 7.29 -8.70
C PRO A 294 19.30 7.74 -9.14
N LEU A 295 18.40 8.06 -8.20
CA LEU A 295 17.09 8.61 -8.51
C LEU A 295 17.18 9.94 -9.26
N LEU A 296 18.08 10.84 -8.84
CA LEU A 296 18.30 12.11 -9.53
C LEU A 296 18.83 11.93 -10.95
N ASN A 297 19.66 10.92 -11.19
CA ASN A 297 20.12 10.57 -12.55
C ASN A 297 18.96 10.12 -13.45
N GLU A 298 17.93 9.49 -12.88
CA GLU A 298 16.71 9.14 -13.63
C GLU A 298 15.82 10.36 -13.88
N TYR A 299 15.72 11.28 -12.91
CA TYR A 299 14.90 12.48 -13.01
C TYR A 299 15.47 13.47 -14.02
N TRP A 300 16.76 13.75 -13.93
CA TRP A 300 17.48 14.71 -14.79
C TRP A 300 18.45 13.98 -15.71
N PHE A 301 17.94 13.01 -16.48
CA PHE A 301 18.75 12.20 -17.40
C PHE A 301 19.58 13.06 -18.37
N ASP A 302 18.94 14.06 -18.98
CA ASP A 302 19.56 14.99 -19.93
C ASP A 302 20.18 16.23 -19.26
N GLU A 303 19.96 16.44 -17.96
CA GLU A 303 20.36 17.64 -17.20
C GLU A 303 21.41 17.32 -16.12
N GLN A 304 22.55 16.77 -16.55
CA GLN A 304 23.63 16.31 -15.66
C GLN A 304 24.21 17.42 -14.76
N GLU A 305 24.10 18.69 -15.15
CA GLU A 305 24.51 19.83 -14.31
C GLU A 305 23.65 19.92 -13.04
N ASN A 306 22.34 19.70 -13.13
CA ASN A 306 21.44 19.69 -11.98
C ASN A 306 21.76 18.52 -11.05
N VAL A 307 22.00 17.33 -11.63
CA VAL A 307 22.41 16.15 -10.86
C VAL A 307 23.71 16.42 -10.11
N HIS A 308 24.72 16.98 -10.78
CA HIS A 308 26.00 17.29 -10.16
C HIS A 308 25.86 18.31 -9.02
N PHE A 309 25.11 19.40 -9.25
CA PHE A 309 24.86 20.43 -8.26
C PHE A 309 24.18 19.88 -7.00
N TRP A 310 23.09 19.13 -7.16
CA TRP A 310 22.36 18.58 -6.02
C TRP A 310 23.12 17.44 -5.34
N SER A 311 23.85 16.61 -6.09
CA SER A 311 24.72 15.57 -5.52
C SER A 311 25.80 16.19 -4.63
N GLN A 312 26.43 17.28 -5.07
CA GLN A 312 27.42 17.98 -4.26
C GLN A 312 26.79 18.59 -3.00
N LYS A 313 25.67 19.30 -3.14
CA LYS A 313 24.95 19.86 -1.98
C LYS A 313 24.57 18.80 -0.95
N LEU A 314 24.10 17.63 -1.38
CA LEU A 314 23.76 16.54 -0.48
C LEU A 314 25.00 16.04 0.27
N ARG A 315 26.12 15.84 -0.41
CA ARG A 315 27.39 15.42 0.22
C ARG A 315 27.89 16.46 1.23
N ASP A 316 27.79 17.74 0.90
CA ASP A 316 28.25 18.83 1.77
C ASP A 316 27.53 18.81 3.14
N THR A 317 26.26 18.36 3.20
CA THR A 317 25.52 18.22 4.48
C THR A 317 26.17 17.27 5.48
N LEU A 318 27.07 16.40 5.04
CA LEU A 318 27.78 15.44 5.89
C LEU A 318 29.18 15.94 6.30
N HIS A 319 29.70 16.98 5.67
CA HIS A 319 31.08 17.45 5.86
C HIS A 319 31.18 18.74 6.67
N ASP A 320 30.05 19.41 6.93
CA ASP A 320 29.90 20.54 7.87
C ASP A 320 29.62 20.07 9.31
#